data_AF-A0A9P6KLL8-F1
#
_entry.id   AF-A0A9P6KLL8-F1
#
_cell.length_a   1.000
_cell.length_b   1.000
_cell.length_c   1.000
_cell.angle_alpha   90.00
_cell.angle_beta   90.00
_cell.angle_gamma   90.00
#
_symmetry.space_group_name_H-M   'P 1'
#
loop_
_entity.id
_entity.type
_entity.pdbx_description
1 polymer ?
#
loop_
_entity_poly.entity_id
_entity_poly.type
_entity_poly.pdbx_seq_one_letter_code
_entity_poly.pdbx_strand_id
1 'polypeptide(L)'
;MSPHKVEILPSRAALPQYNISKNGFLPEEAPLKRLPQACYQPWEQIIEELPNLIEKQQIRDKVDALPVLHATQLSSEAEWQRACSILALIAQGYIWTGPEPSQRLPPAITVPFLQTSEHLEVPPIATYATLNLWNWRIPQGVEDITQPDSLVALQTATGTDDESWFLIISCAMEARAGPLIDRLLGAMEAVEFNDISTIIDALEYFKQGLEEIGRLLERMDERCNPQAFYHTIRPFLAGSMNMEAAGLTNGVFYDEGDGKGSWRKYRGGSNGQSSLLQFFDAVLSVNHSRSGGFHPEMRKYMPGPHRRFLDDIEAIANIRSFVVSQESNVALTGAFNDAVKALGAFRDKHIALVTRYIVIPSRMPNPERGVIRKDIASASTKMALEAQTQELRGTGGTKLIPFLRTSRDETSETAVER
;
A
#
# COMPACT_ATOMS: atom_id res chain seq x y z
N MET A 1 10.95 -33.75 27.60
CA MET A 1 9.97 -33.02 26.77
C MET A 1 9.67 -31.70 27.45
N SER A 2 9.98 -30.58 26.82
CA SER A 2 9.81 -29.24 27.40
C SER A 2 8.44 -28.66 26.96
N PRO A 3 7.60 -28.13 27.86
CA PRO A 3 6.20 -27.83 27.57
C PRO A 3 5.92 -26.44 26.94
N HIS A 4 6.92 -25.78 26.36
CA HIS A 4 6.74 -24.44 25.74
C HIS A 4 7.47 -24.31 24.40
N LYS A 5 7.25 -25.26 23.49
CA LYS A 5 7.50 -25.02 22.06
C LYS A 5 6.32 -24.18 21.58
N VAL A 6 6.56 -22.94 21.15
CA VAL A 6 5.51 -22.15 20.50
C VAL A 6 5.10 -22.92 19.24
N GLU A 7 3.92 -23.54 19.27
CA GLU A 7 3.41 -24.42 18.23
C GLU A 7 2.88 -23.59 17.05
N ILE A 8 3.82 -23.31 16.14
CA ILE A 8 3.66 -23.08 14.69
C ILE A 8 3.04 -21.72 14.29
N LEU A 9 3.91 -20.72 14.19
CA LEU A 9 3.67 -19.45 13.51
C LEU A 9 4.75 -19.21 12.43
N PRO A 10 4.37 -18.77 11.21
CA PRO A 10 3.04 -18.77 10.62
C PRO A 10 2.77 -20.08 9.86
N SER A 11 1.68 -20.78 10.22
CA SER A 11 1.09 -21.86 9.40
C SER A 11 -0.15 -21.36 8.66
N ARG A 12 -0.66 -22.14 7.70
CA ARG A 12 -1.92 -21.82 7.00
C ARG A 12 -3.10 -21.61 7.95
N ALA A 13 -3.17 -22.37 9.04
CA ALA A 13 -4.22 -22.24 10.04
C ALA A 13 -4.14 -20.95 10.88
N ALA A 14 -2.97 -20.30 10.93
CA ALA A 14 -2.74 -19.07 11.68
C ALA A 14 -3.09 -17.80 10.89
N LEU A 15 -3.33 -17.88 9.57
CA LEU A 15 -3.63 -16.72 8.71
C LEU A 15 -4.72 -15.77 9.27
N PRO A 16 -5.84 -16.25 9.83
CA PRO A 16 -6.86 -15.37 10.40
C PRO A 16 -6.36 -14.53 11.59
N GLN A 17 -5.39 -15.01 12.37
CA GLN A 17 -4.81 -14.26 13.49
C GLN A 17 -3.99 -13.04 13.03
N TYR A 18 -3.55 -13.09 11.77
CA TYR A 18 -2.86 -11.99 11.11
C TYR A 18 -3.80 -11.15 10.23
N ASN A 19 -5.12 -11.34 10.31
CA ASN A 19 -6.08 -10.70 9.40
C ASN A 19 -5.75 -10.94 7.91
N ILE A 20 -5.33 -12.16 7.57
CA ILE A 20 -5.14 -12.62 6.20
C ILE A 20 -6.28 -13.58 5.87
N SER A 21 -6.98 -13.30 4.77
CA SER A 21 -8.13 -14.08 4.31
C SER A 21 -7.79 -14.91 3.08
N LYS A 22 -8.78 -15.63 2.54
CA LYS A 22 -8.69 -16.26 1.20
C LYS A 22 -8.36 -15.26 0.08
N ASN A 23 -8.63 -13.96 0.31
CA ASN A 23 -8.34 -12.86 -0.60
C ASN A 23 -6.95 -12.24 -0.35
N GLY A 24 -6.08 -12.93 0.38
CA GLY A 24 -4.77 -12.43 0.78
C GLY A 24 -4.87 -11.36 1.87
N PHE A 25 -4.17 -10.24 1.68
CA PHE A 25 -4.17 -9.12 2.65
C PHE A 25 -5.44 -8.27 2.59
N LEU A 26 -6.38 -8.57 1.69
CA LEU A 26 -7.71 -7.99 1.70
C LEU A 26 -8.59 -8.63 2.77
N PRO A 27 -9.56 -7.89 3.32
CA PRO A 27 -10.62 -8.47 4.13
C PRO A 27 -11.36 -9.60 3.40
N GLU A 28 -11.91 -10.55 4.16
CA GLU A 28 -12.68 -11.66 3.60
C GLU A 28 -13.96 -11.18 2.91
N GLU A 29 -14.64 -10.22 3.53
CA GLU A 29 -15.85 -9.58 3.04
C GLU A 29 -15.55 -8.19 2.47
N ALA A 30 -16.42 -7.70 1.59
CA ALA A 30 -16.27 -6.34 1.05
C ALA A 30 -16.27 -5.29 2.18
N PRO A 31 -15.37 -4.28 2.13
CA PRO A 31 -15.32 -3.23 3.13
C PRO A 31 -16.66 -2.53 3.34
N LEU A 32 -16.89 -2.11 4.58
CA LEU A 32 -18.14 -1.50 5.00
C LEU A 32 -18.41 -0.21 4.20
N LYS A 33 -19.56 -0.15 3.51
CA LYS A 33 -19.93 1.02 2.68
C LYS A 33 -20.15 2.28 3.52
N ARG A 34 -20.75 2.12 4.71
CA ARG A 34 -21.12 3.22 5.60
C ARG A 34 -21.11 2.77 7.06
N LEU A 35 -20.60 3.61 7.95
CA LEU A 35 -20.71 3.43 9.40
C LEU A 35 -22.20 3.47 9.80
N PRO A 36 -22.69 2.47 10.56
CA PRO A 36 -24.11 2.42 10.94
C PRO A 36 -24.47 3.41 12.05
N GLN A 37 -23.50 3.91 12.82
CA GLN A 37 -23.74 4.79 13.96
C GLN A 37 -24.08 6.21 13.49
N ALA A 38 -25.23 6.74 13.94
CA ALA A 38 -25.68 8.09 13.61
C ALA A 38 -24.69 9.19 14.05
N CYS A 39 -23.93 8.96 15.13
CA CYS A 39 -22.93 9.92 15.59
C CYS A 39 -21.78 10.15 14.59
N TYR A 40 -21.52 9.20 13.68
CA TYR A 40 -20.48 9.29 12.65
C TYR A 40 -21.01 9.77 11.30
N GLN A 41 -22.30 10.11 11.20
CA GLN A 41 -22.89 10.72 10.01
C GLN A 41 -22.11 11.96 9.51
N PRO A 42 -21.57 12.85 10.36
CA PRO A 42 -20.81 14.01 9.87
C PRO A 42 -19.56 13.62 9.06
N TRP A 43 -18.88 12.52 9.41
CA TRP A 43 -17.75 12.01 8.61
C TRP A 43 -18.22 11.43 7.28
N GLU A 44 -19.32 10.68 7.29
CA GLU A 44 -19.91 10.09 6.08
C GLU A 44 -20.40 11.15 5.08
N GLN A 45 -20.95 12.26 5.56
CA GLN A 45 -21.38 13.37 4.70
C GLN A 45 -20.21 14.04 3.97
N ILE A 46 -19.08 14.27 4.68
CA ILE A 46 -17.91 14.89 4.05
C ILE A 46 -17.29 13.95 3.03
N ILE A 47 -17.14 12.66 3.35
CA ILE A 47 -16.48 11.72 2.45
C ILE A 47 -17.30 11.48 1.17
N GLU A 48 -18.63 11.43 1.27
CA GLU A 48 -19.53 11.30 0.11
C GLU A 48 -19.47 12.50 -0.85
N GLU A 49 -19.23 13.70 -0.33
CA GLU A 49 -19.07 14.92 -1.13
C GLU A 49 -17.60 15.28 -1.40
N LEU A 50 -16.64 14.45 -0.98
CA LEU A 50 -15.22 14.81 -0.93
C LEU A 50 -14.69 15.35 -2.27
N PRO A 51 -14.93 14.71 -3.44
CA PRO A 51 -14.49 15.24 -4.72
C PRO A 51 -15.01 16.66 -5.00
N ASN A 52 -16.31 16.89 -4.75
CA ASN A 52 -16.96 18.18 -4.97
C ASN A 52 -16.42 19.24 -4.00
N LEU A 53 -16.20 18.88 -2.73
CA LEU A 53 -15.65 19.78 -1.72
C LEU A 53 -14.21 20.19 -2.05
N ILE A 54 -13.41 19.25 -2.57
CA ILE A 54 -12.05 19.52 -3.02
C ILE A 54 -12.08 20.46 -4.23
N GLU A 55 -12.83 20.11 -5.27
CA GLU A 55 -12.96 20.91 -6.50
C GLU A 55 -13.36 22.36 -6.18
N LYS A 56 -14.37 22.54 -5.32
CA LYS A 56 -14.89 23.85 -4.91
C LYS A 56 -14.07 24.56 -3.83
N GLN A 57 -12.99 23.97 -3.33
CA GLN A 57 -12.16 24.51 -2.24
C GLN A 57 -12.92 24.68 -0.90
N GLN A 58 -13.95 23.88 -0.67
CA GLN A 58 -14.85 23.98 0.50
C GLN A 58 -14.55 22.96 1.60
N ILE A 59 -13.60 22.05 1.38
CA ILE A 59 -13.33 20.98 2.35
C ILE A 59 -12.87 21.53 3.71
N ARG A 60 -12.06 22.60 3.75
CA ARG A 60 -11.57 23.18 5.01
C ARG A 60 -12.73 23.73 5.83
N ASP A 61 -13.59 24.54 5.22
CA ASP A 61 -14.77 25.10 5.88
C ASP A 61 -15.69 24.01 6.46
N LYS A 62 -15.87 22.91 5.73
CA LYS A 62 -16.69 21.78 6.19
C LYS A 62 -16.05 21.04 7.36
N VAL A 63 -14.74 20.83 7.32
CA VAL A 63 -14.00 20.16 8.39
C VAL A 63 -13.91 21.04 9.63
N ASP A 64 -13.68 22.34 9.48
CA ASP A 64 -13.59 23.29 10.60
C ASP A 64 -14.93 23.47 11.33
N ALA A 65 -16.04 23.20 10.64
CA ALA A 65 -17.38 23.18 11.23
C ALA A 65 -17.73 21.85 11.94
N LEU A 66 -16.89 20.81 11.84
CA LEU A 66 -17.17 19.53 12.49
C LEU A 66 -17.01 19.62 14.02
N PRO A 67 -17.89 18.97 14.79
CA PRO A 67 -17.60 18.71 16.19
C PRO A 67 -16.46 17.69 16.33
N VAL A 68 -15.77 17.71 17.46
CA VAL A 68 -14.82 16.65 17.82
C VAL A 68 -15.60 15.40 18.18
N LEU A 69 -15.52 14.39 17.32
CA LEU A 69 -16.14 13.08 17.50
C LEU A 69 -15.06 12.07 17.93
N HIS A 70 -15.37 11.22 18.91
CA HIS A 70 -14.49 10.14 19.33
C HIS A 70 -14.92 8.80 18.74
N ALA A 71 -13.96 7.92 18.47
CA ALA A 71 -14.16 6.57 17.91
C ALA A 71 -14.70 5.54 18.94
N THR A 72 -15.52 5.97 19.91
CA THR A 72 -15.97 5.13 21.05
C THR A 72 -17.11 4.15 20.73
N GLN A 73 -17.81 4.32 19.60
CA GLN A 73 -18.95 3.47 19.21
C GLN A 73 -18.62 2.53 18.03
N LEU A 74 -17.35 2.46 17.62
CA LEU A 74 -16.86 1.47 16.66
C LEU A 74 -16.67 0.13 17.39
N SER A 75 -17.25 -0.93 16.84
CA SER A 75 -17.39 -2.23 17.50
C SER A 75 -16.78 -3.39 16.72
N SER A 76 -16.77 -3.31 15.39
CA SER A 76 -16.18 -4.33 14.52
C SER A 76 -14.93 -3.82 13.81
N GLU A 77 -14.04 -4.74 13.44
CA GLU A 77 -12.84 -4.45 12.66
C GLU A 77 -13.17 -3.68 11.37
N ALA A 78 -14.26 -4.04 10.68
CA ALA A 78 -14.72 -3.35 9.47
C ALA A 78 -15.14 -1.89 9.74
N GLU A 79 -15.70 -1.60 10.90
CA GLU A 79 -16.04 -0.22 11.32
C GLU A 79 -14.77 0.60 11.62
N TRP A 80 -13.79 0.01 12.31
CA TRP A 80 -12.49 0.64 12.56
C TRP A 80 -11.75 0.96 11.26
N GLN A 81 -11.67 -0.01 10.35
CA GLN A 81 -11.06 0.15 9.03
C GLN A 81 -11.76 1.24 8.20
N ARG A 82 -13.10 1.24 8.17
CA ARG A 82 -13.89 2.25 7.44
C ARG A 82 -13.67 3.66 8.02
N ALA A 83 -13.75 3.81 9.34
CA ALA A 83 -13.52 5.10 10.00
C ALA A 83 -12.11 5.62 9.72
N CYS A 84 -11.09 4.77 9.82
CA CYS A 84 -9.71 5.12 9.51
C CYS A 84 -9.54 5.57 8.05
N SER A 85 -10.14 4.85 7.09
CA SER A 85 -10.09 5.23 5.68
C SER A 85 -10.77 6.57 5.40
N ILE A 86 -11.95 6.84 6.00
CA ILE A 86 -12.63 8.14 5.89
C ILE A 86 -11.72 9.26 6.39
N LEU A 87 -11.23 9.12 7.62
CA LEU A 87 -10.44 10.15 8.29
C LEU A 87 -9.12 10.41 7.55
N ALA A 88 -8.50 9.36 7.00
CA ALA A 88 -7.31 9.49 6.18
C ALA A 88 -7.54 10.31 4.90
N LEU A 89 -8.62 10.04 4.16
CA LEU A 89 -8.94 10.78 2.94
C LEU A 89 -9.37 12.22 3.23
N ILE A 90 -10.16 12.46 4.29
CA ILE A 90 -10.53 13.81 4.73
C ILE A 90 -9.27 14.59 5.15
N ALA A 91 -8.36 13.98 5.90
CA ALA A 91 -7.10 14.60 6.30
C ALA A 91 -6.25 14.98 5.08
N GLN A 92 -6.12 14.10 4.08
CA GLN A 92 -5.38 14.41 2.85
C GLN A 92 -6.02 15.57 2.09
N GLY A 93 -7.35 15.56 1.96
CA GLY A 93 -8.08 16.67 1.35
C GLY A 93 -7.82 17.99 2.10
N TYR A 94 -7.93 17.99 3.42
CA TYR A 94 -7.77 19.19 4.26
C TYR A 94 -6.35 19.76 4.17
N ILE A 95 -5.35 18.88 4.27
CA ILE A 95 -3.93 19.24 4.22
C ILE A 95 -3.60 19.78 2.82
N TRP A 96 -3.89 19.04 1.75
CA TRP A 96 -3.27 19.31 0.45
C TRP A 96 -4.09 20.17 -0.52
N THR A 97 -5.39 20.36 -0.30
CA THR A 97 -6.26 20.91 -1.36
C THR A 97 -6.64 22.37 -1.24
N GLY A 98 -6.18 23.09 -0.21
CA GLY A 98 -6.31 24.56 -0.22
C GLY A 98 -5.26 25.25 -1.09
N PRO A 99 -5.22 26.60 -1.10
CA PRO A 99 -4.24 27.36 -1.88
C PRO A 99 -2.79 26.96 -1.57
N GLU A 100 -2.50 26.84 -0.27
CA GLU A 100 -1.24 26.29 0.28
C GLU A 100 -1.56 25.08 1.18
N PRO A 101 -0.64 24.12 1.32
CA PRO A 101 -0.81 23.00 2.25
C PRO A 101 -1.04 23.45 3.69
N SER A 102 -2.01 22.86 4.39
CA SER A 102 -2.24 23.16 5.80
C SER A 102 -1.17 22.47 6.66
N GLN A 103 -0.52 23.25 7.51
CA GLN A 103 0.43 22.76 8.50
C GLN A 103 -0.23 22.22 9.77
N ARG A 104 -1.55 22.39 9.95
CA ARG A 104 -2.28 21.98 11.16
C ARG A 104 -3.53 21.23 10.78
N LEU A 105 -3.70 20.02 11.30
CA LEU A 105 -4.92 19.23 11.17
C LEU A 105 -5.79 19.48 12.41
N PRO A 106 -7.07 19.88 12.27
CA PRO A 106 -7.88 20.31 13.40
C PRO A 106 -8.31 19.12 14.29
N PRO A 107 -8.68 19.37 15.57
CA PRO A 107 -9.05 18.32 16.52
C PRO A 107 -10.17 17.40 16.04
N ALA A 108 -11.13 17.95 15.26
CA ALA A 108 -12.24 17.19 14.73
C ALA A 108 -11.84 16.02 13.80
N ILE A 109 -10.63 16.09 13.22
CA ILE A 109 -10.04 14.99 12.44
C ILE A 109 -8.91 14.32 13.22
N THR A 110 -8.02 15.10 13.84
CA THR A 110 -6.85 14.55 14.54
C THR A 110 -7.23 13.54 15.61
N VAL A 111 -8.15 13.88 16.52
CA VAL A 111 -8.48 13.04 17.67
C VAL A 111 -9.01 11.68 17.25
N PRO A 112 -10.09 11.57 16.44
CA PRO A 112 -10.56 10.27 16.00
C PRO A 112 -9.56 9.55 15.11
N PHE A 113 -8.78 10.28 14.29
CA PHE A 113 -7.83 9.62 13.39
C PHE A 113 -6.68 8.98 14.16
N LEU A 114 -6.21 9.60 15.24
CA LEU A 114 -5.24 9.00 16.14
C LEU A 114 -5.81 7.74 16.81
N GLN A 115 -7.06 7.78 17.27
CA GLN A 115 -7.72 6.63 17.91
C GLN A 115 -7.87 5.44 16.95
N THR A 116 -8.35 5.67 15.72
CA THR A 116 -8.49 4.59 14.73
C THR A 116 -7.15 4.05 14.26
N SER A 117 -6.16 4.93 14.11
CA SER A 117 -4.80 4.56 13.72
C SER A 117 -4.10 3.72 14.78
N GLU A 118 -4.27 4.07 16.06
CA GLU A 118 -3.76 3.29 17.19
C GLU A 118 -4.40 1.90 17.24
N HIS A 119 -5.72 1.80 17.07
CA HIS A 119 -6.44 0.52 17.04
C HIS A 119 -5.92 -0.41 15.94
N LEU A 120 -5.73 0.12 14.73
CA LEU A 120 -5.29 -0.65 13.55
C LEU A 120 -3.77 -0.77 13.45
N GLU A 121 -3.05 -0.18 14.41
CA GLU A 121 -1.58 -0.10 14.47
C GLU A 121 -0.92 0.48 13.20
N VAL A 122 -1.58 1.42 12.54
CA VAL A 122 -1.06 2.16 11.38
C VAL A 122 -0.77 3.61 11.74
N PRO A 123 0.11 4.33 11.02
CA PRO A 123 0.27 5.76 11.23
C PRO A 123 -0.96 6.54 10.73
N PRO A 124 -1.31 7.69 11.34
CA PRO A 124 -2.45 8.53 10.97
C PRO A 124 -2.15 9.32 9.68
N ILE A 125 -2.05 8.62 8.56
CA ILE A 125 -1.94 9.14 7.20
C ILE A 125 -2.66 8.20 6.23
N ALA A 126 -2.96 8.64 5.02
CA ALA A 126 -3.42 7.73 3.97
C ALA A 126 -2.32 6.72 3.58
N THR A 127 -2.42 5.53 4.17
CA THR A 127 -1.57 4.35 3.89
C THR A 127 -2.15 3.54 2.74
N TYR A 128 -1.36 2.62 2.18
CA TYR A 128 -1.83 1.63 1.21
C TYR A 128 -3.06 0.85 1.68
N ALA A 129 -3.16 0.54 2.99
CA ALA A 129 -4.34 -0.12 3.56
C ALA A 129 -5.60 0.74 3.44
N THR A 130 -5.53 2.01 3.87
CA THR A 130 -6.68 2.93 3.79
C THR A 130 -7.07 3.32 2.36
N LEU A 131 -6.09 3.37 1.45
CA LEU A 131 -6.31 3.76 0.05
C LEU A 131 -6.81 2.60 -0.81
N ASN A 132 -6.38 1.37 -0.51
CA ASN A 132 -6.64 0.19 -1.33
C ASN A 132 -7.36 -0.90 -0.54
N LEU A 133 -6.69 -1.52 0.44
CA LEU A 133 -7.18 -2.76 1.08
C LEU A 133 -8.59 -2.63 1.67
N TRP A 134 -8.90 -1.45 2.22
CA TRP A 134 -10.18 -1.13 2.85
C TRP A 134 -11.07 -0.20 2.02
N ASN A 135 -10.80 -0.08 0.71
CA ASN A 135 -11.41 0.93 -0.17
C ASN A 135 -11.89 0.37 -1.52
N TRP A 136 -12.64 -0.73 -1.50
CA TRP A 136 -13.21 -1.33 -2.70
C TRP A 136 -14.63 -1.83 -2.45
N ARG A 137 -15.43 -1.90 -3.51
CA ARG A 137 -16.76 -2.51 -3.50
C ARG A 137 -17.08 -3.14 -4.85
N ILE A 138 -18.04 -4.06 -4.82
CA ILE A 138 -18.65 -4.64 -6.02
C ILE A 138 -19.90 -3.81 -6.35
N PRO A 139 -20.00 -3.16 -7.53
CA PRO A 139 -21.14 -2.32 -7.89
C PRO A 139 -22.42 -3.14 -8.10
N GLN A 140 -22.43 -4.10 -9.05
CA GLN A 140 -23.44 -5.14 -9.30
C GLN A 140 -22.83 -6.17 -10.27
N GLY A 141 -23.00 -7.49 -10.07
CA GLY A 141 -22.53 -8.52 -11.02
C GLY A 141 -21.68 -9.63 -10.39
N VAL A 142 -20.92 -10.34 -11.24
CA VAL A 142 -20.10 -11.51 -10.86
C VAL A 142 -19.06 -11.14 -9.80
N GLU A 143 -19.00 -11.94 -8.74
CA GLU A 143 -18.19 -11.74 -7.53
C GLU A 143 -16.72 -12.21 -7.70
N ASP A 144 -16.08 -11.91 -8.84
CA ASP A 144 -14.65 -12.18 -8.98
C ASP A 144 -13.82 -10.93 -8.71
N ILE A 145 -13.40 -10.79 -7.46
CA ILE A 145 -12.55 -9.68 -7.00
C ILE A 145 -11.10 -9.78 -7.51
N THR A 146 -10.72 -10.86 -8.20
CA THR A 146 -9.44 -10.95 -8.91
C THR A 146 -9.49 -10.23 -10.27
N GLN A 147 -10.69 -9.84 -10.73
CA GLN A 147 -10.87 -9.02 -11.92
C GLN A 147 -11.12 -7.56 -11.53
N PRO A 148 -10.26 -6.62 -11.97
CA PRO A 148 -10.44 -5.20 -11.65
C PRO A 148 -11.75 -4.64 -12.23
N ASP A 149 -12.28 -5.17 -13.34
CA ASP A 149 -13.56 -4.73 -13.91
C ASP A 149 -14.76 -4.97 -12.98
N SER A 150 -14.64 -5.92 -12.05
CA SER A 150 -15.67 -6.23 -11.06
C SER A 150 -15.66 -5.27 -9.86
N LEU A 151 -14.64 -4.41 -9.77
CA LEU A 151 -14.37 -3.56 -8.61
C LEU A 151 -14.48 -2.08 -8.96
N VAL A 152 -14.92 -1.30 -7.96
CA VAL A 152 -14.78 0.16 -7.96
C VAL A 152 -14.32 0.61 -6.59
N ALA A 153 -13.56 1.70 -6.53
CA ALA A 153 -13.16 2.29 -5.27
C ALA A 153 -14.40 2.73 -4.48
N LEU A 154 -14.37 2.54 -3.16
CA LEU A 154 -15.46 3.01 -2.29
C LEU A 154 -15.48 4.52 -2.20
N GLN A 155 -14.29 5.13 -2.11
CA GLN A 155 -14.06 6.55 -1.96
C GLN A 155 -12.83 6.96 -2.77
N THR A 156 -12.87 8.17 -3.32
CA THR A 156 -11.82 8.77 -4.18
C THR A 156 -11.72 10.26 -3.87
N ALA A 157 -10.54 10.84 -3.97
CA ALA A 157 -10.36 12.29 -3.79
C ALA A 157 -10.81 13.10 -5.02
N THR A 158 -10.72 12.54 -6.23
CA THR A 158 -11.02 13.22 -7.49
C THR A 158 -12.40 12.88 -8.03
N GLY A 159 -12.99 11.75 -7.62
CA GLY A 159 -14.22 11.22 -8.22
C GLY A 159 -14.04 10.65 -9.63
N THR A 160 -12.79 10.53 -10.12
CA THR A 160 -12.50 10.12 -11.49
C THR A 160 -12.30 8.61 -11.61
N ASP A 161 -12.56 8.10 -12.82
CA ASP A 161 -12.31 6.71 -13.16
C ASP A 161 -10.82 6.35 -13.05
N ASP A 162 -9.93 7.29 -13.42
CA ASP A 162 -8.48 7.11 -13.30
C ASP A 162 -8.04 6.77 -11.86
N GLU A 163 -8.60 7.44 -10.86
CA GLU A 163 -8.26 7.21 -9.45
C GLU A 163 -8.83 5.88 -8.98
N SER A 164 -10.11 5.62 -9.28
CA SER A 164 -10.73 4.34 -8.94
C SER A 164 -9.94 3.18 -9.54
N TRP A 165 -9.59 3.26 -10.83
CA TRP A 165 -8.82 2.22 -11.53
C TRP A 165 -7.43 2.01 -10.93
N PHE A 166 -6.72 3.10 -10.63
CA PHE A 166 -5.41 3.03 -9.97
C PHE A 166 -5.46 2.25 -8.65
N LEU A 167 -6.49 2.49 -7.83
CA LEU A 167 -6.63 1.84 -6.51
C LEU A 167 -7.09 0.38 -6.63
N ILE A 168 -8.08 0.09 -7.49
CA ILE A 168 -8.66 -1.25 -7.60
C ILE A 168 -7.79 -2.25 -8.37
N ILE A 169 -6.89 -1.81 -9.26
CA ILE A 169 -5.85 -2.70 -9.84
C ILE A 169 -5.01 -3.31 -8.73
N SER A 170 -4.63 -2.50 -7.73
CA SER A 170 -3.89 -2.97 -6.55
C SER A 170 -4.71 -3.99 -5.76
N CYS A 171 -6.02 -3.77 -5.58
CA CYS A 171 -6.91 -4.71 -4.90
C CYS A 171 -7.02 -6.05 -5.66
N ALA A 172 -7.19 -6.02 -6.99
CA ALA A 172 -7.25 -7.24 -7.79
C ALA A 172 -5.96 -8.07 -7.72
N MET A 173 -4.80 -7.40 -7.66
CA MET A 173 -3.51 -8.05 -7.44
C MET A 173 -3.42 -8.74 -6.08
N GLU A 174 -3.86 -8.07 -5.01
CA GLU A 174 -3.90 -8.63 -3.64
C GLU A 174 -4.85 -9.85 -3.58
N ALA A 175 -6.04 -9.73 -4.17
CA ALA A 175 -7.01 -10.83 -4.25
C ALA A 175 -6.44 -12.04 -4.99
N ARG A 176 -5.82 -11.81 -6.17
CA ARG A 176 -5.21 -12.89 -6.96
C ARG A 176 -4.07 -13.56 -6.20
N ALA A 177 -3.38 -12.83 -5.33
CA ALA A 177 -2.30 -13.39 -4.53
C ALA A 177 -2.75 -14.24 -3.34
N GLY A 178 -4.01 -14.18 -2.90
CA GLY A 178 -4.50 -14.96 -1.76
C GLY A 178 -4.12 -16.45 -1.82
N PRO A 179 -4.42 -17.17 -2.91
CA PRO A 179 -3.98 -18.56 -3.09
C PRO A 179 -2.46 -18.77 -3.12
N LEU A 180 -1.67 -17.77 -3.51
CA LEU A 180 -0.20 -17.87 -3.52
C LEU A 180 0.35 -17.90 -2.09
N ILE A 181 -0.25 -17.14 -1.18
CA ILE A 181 0.14 -17.13 0.24
C ILE A 181 -0.03 -18.51 0.84
N ASP A 182 -1.20 -19.13 0.67
CA ASP A 182 -1.48 -20.49 1.16
C ASP A 182 -0.49 -21.53 0.61
N ARG A 183 -0.26 -21.50 -0.72
CA ARG A 183 0.65 -22.44 -1.40
C ARG A 183 2.10 -22.30 -0.95
N LEU A 184 2.58 -21.07 -0.75
CA LEU A 184 3.94 -20.82 -0.30
C LEU A 184 4.14 -21.23 1.17
N LEU A 185 3.15 -21.03 2.04
CA LEU A 185 3.20 -21.57 3.40
C LEU A 185 3.23 -23.10 3.40
N GLY A 186 2.43 -23.73 2.53
CA GLY A 186 2.48 -25.18 2.32
C GLY A 186 3.86 -25.66 1.85
N ALA A 187 4.55 -24.90 1.00
CA ALA A 187 5.91 -25.21 0.58
C ALA A 187 6.92 -25.11 1.74
N MET A 188 6.78 -24.11 2.61
CA MET A 188 7.62 -23.97 3.81
C MET A 188 7.39 -25.13 4.79
N GLU A 189 6.15 -25.59 4.95
CA GLU A 189 5.82 -26.79 5.73
C GLU A 189 6.40 -28.07 5.09
N ALA A 190 6.36 -28.19 3.75
CA ALA A 190 6.86 -29.33 3.00
C ALA A 190 8.39 -29.53 3.12
N VAL A 191 9.14 -28.46 3.38
CA VAL A 191 10.59 -28.53 3.67
C VAL A 191 10.88 -29.44 4.87
N GLU A 192 10.07 -29.36 5.93
CA GLU A 192 10.26 -30.18 7.15
C GLU A 192 10.12 -31.68 6.88
N PHE A 193 9.36 -32.05 5.85
CA PHE A 193 9.11 -33.44 5.46
C PHE A 193 9.93 -33.89 4.25
N ASN A 194 10.82 -33.04 3.73
CA ASN A 194 11.55 -33.27 2.47
C ASN A 194 10.62 -33.59 1.28
N ASP A 195 9.41 -33.03 1.26
CA ASP A 195 8.46 -33.21 0.16
C ASP A 195 8.79 -32.25 -0.99
N ILE A 196 9.78 -32.66 -1.78
CA ILE A 196 10.29 -31.87 -2.91
C ILE A 196 9.21 -31.64 -3.97
N SER A 197 8.30 -32.59 -4.18
CA SER A 197 7.24 -32.46 -5.18
C SER A 197 6.33 -31.28 -4.85
N THR A 198 5.87 -31.21 -3.59
CA THR A 198 5.03 -30.11 -3.13
C THR A 198 5.74 -28.76 -3.22
N ILE A 199 7.05 -28.71 -2.94
CA ILE A 199 7.83 -27.46 -3.05
C ILE A 199 7.93 -27.00 -4.51
N ILE A 200 8.23 -27.92 -5.45
CA ILE A 200 8.29 -27.62 -6.89
C ILE A 200 6.93 -27.12 -7.37
N ASP A 201 5.85 -27.85 -7.08
CA ASP A 201 4.50 -27.48 -7.51
C ASP A 201 4.10 -26.09 -6.99
N ALA A 202 4.46 -25.75 -5.75
CA ALA A 202 4.18 -24.44 -5.18
C ALA A 202 5.00 -23.31 -5.83
N LEU A 203 6.27 -23.55 -6.16
CA LEU A 203 7.14 -22.58 -6.86
C LEU A 203 6.68 -22.35 -8.31
N GLU A 204 6.23 -23.40 -8.99
CA GLU A 204 5.64 -23.30 -10.33
C GLU A 204 4.29 -22.55 -10.30
N TYR A 205 3.45 -22.84 -9.31
CA TYR A 205 2.21 -22.10 -9.10
C TYR A 205 2.48 -20.63 -8.77
N PHE A 206 3.51 -20.35 -7.96
CA PHE A 206 3.97 -18.99 -7.66
C PHE A 206 4.37 -18.24 -8.93
N LYS A 207 5.19 -18.85 -9.79
CA LYS A 207 5.58 -18.28 -11.09
C LYS A 207 4.36 -17.89 -11.92
N GLN A 208 3.41 -18.80 -12.11
CA GLN A 208 2.18 -18.55 -12.88
C GLN A 208 1.35 -17.42 -12.26
N GLY A 209 1.22 -17.41 -10.93
CA GLY A 209 0.52 -16.35 -10.20
C GLY A 209 1.17 -14.98 -10.35
N LEU A 210 2.50 -14.89 -10.34
CA LEU A 210 3.22 -13.64 -10.56
C LEU A 210 3.09 -13.13 -12.00
N GLU A 211 3.05 -14.02 -12.98
CA GLU A 211 2.77 -13.67 -14.37
C GLU A 211 1.35 -13.09 -14.52
N GLU A 212 0.37 -13.65 -13.82
CA GLU A 212 -1.02 -13.16 -13.76
C GLU A 212 -1.14 -11.81 -13.05
N ILE A 213 -0.52 -11.65 -11.89
CA ILE A 213 -0.45 -10.37 -11.17
C ILE A 213 0.27 -9.32 -12.02
N GLY A 214 1.32 -9.71 -12.75
CA GLY A 214 2.01 -8.84 -13.69
C GLY A 214 1.12 -8.41 -14.86
N ARG A 215 0.24 -9.29 -15.36
CA ARG A 215 -0.77 -8.92 -16.37
C ARG A 215 -1.78 -7.94 -15.81
N LEU A 216 -2.25 -8.12 -14.57
CA LEU A 216 -3.14 -7.16 -13.90
C LEU A 216 -2.49 -5.76 -13.80
N LEU A 217 -1.21 -5.69 -13.43
CA LEU A 217 -0.49 -4.41 -13.33
C LEU A 217 -0.43 -3.67 -14.68
N GLU A 218 -0.27 -4.39 -15.80
CA GLU A 218 -0.24 -3.81 -17.15
C GLU A 218 -1.59 -3.21 -17.57
N ARG A 219 -2.70 -3.67 -16.98
CA ARG A 219 -4.03 -3.13 -17.22
C ARG A 219 -4.22 -1.72 -16.67
N MET A 220 -3.27 -1.17 -15.89
CA MET A 220 -3.30 0.22 -15.45
C MET A 220 -3.58 1.20 -16.59
N ASP A 221 -3.02 0.93 -17.78
CA ASP A 221 -3.14 1.76 -18.97
C ASP A 221 -4.52 1.78 -19.63
N GLU A 222 -5.39 0.85 -19.26
CA GLU A 222 -6.72 0.75 -19.86
C GLU A 222 -7.58 1.94 -19.47
N ARG A 223 -7.46 2.41 -18.22
CA ARG A 223 -8.39 3.39 -17.63
C ARG A 223 -7.74 4.44 -16.71
N CYS A 224 -6.42 4.41 -16.54
CA CYS A 224 -5.68 5.45 -15.80
C CYS A 224 -4.76 6.23 -16.73
N ASN A 225 -5.04 7.51 -16.94
CA ASN A 225 -4.20 8.38 -17.75
C ASN A 225 -2.94 8.81 -16.97
N PRO A 226 -1.73 8.63 -17.53
CA PRO A 226 -0.47 9.00 -16.86
C PRO A 226 -0.39 10.47 -16.40
N GLN A 227 -0.98 11.41 -17.15
CA GLN A 227 -1.00 12.83 -16.78
C GLN A 227 -2.00 13.09 -15.65
N ALA A 228 -3.18 12.45 -15.69
CA ALA A 228 -4.16 12.52 -14.61
C ALA A 228 -3.58 11.94 -13.31
N PHE A 229 -2.91 10.79 -13.40
CA PHE A 229 -2.19 10.21 -12.26
C PHE A 229 -1.14 11.18 -11.71
N TYR A 230 -0.20 11.63 -12.54
CA TYR A 230 0.95 12.39 -12.06
C TYR A 230 0.56 13.75 -11.47
N HIS A 231 -0.31 14.49 -12.15
CA HIS A 231 -0.66 15.83 -11.71
C HIS A 231 -1.80 15.85 -10.72
N THR A 232 -2.80 14.97 -10.87
CA THR A 232 -4.06 15.07 -10.09
C THR A 232 -4.09 14.08 -8.95
N ILE A 233 -3.81 12.80 -9.18
CA ILE A 233 -3.94 11.74 -8.15
C ILE A 233 -2.74 11.73 -7.21
N ARG A 234 -1.52 11.68 -7.75
CA ARG A 234 -0.26 11.54 -6.98
C ARG A 234 -0.08 12.58 -5.86
N PRO A 235 -0.47 13.87 -6.01
CA PRO A 235 -0.45 14.82 -4.90
C PRO A 235 -1.23 14.37 -3.66
N PHE A 236 -2.37 13.68 -3.83
CA PHE A 236 -3.18 13.17 -2.71
C PHE A 236 -2.53 11.98 -1.99
N LEU A 237 -1.62 11.29 -2.67
CA LEU A 237 -0.87 10.18 -2.10
C LEU A 237 0.36 10.67 -1.33
N ALA A 238 0.68 11.97 -1.38
CA ALA A 238 1.83 12.55 -0.71
C ALA A 238 1.67 12.53 0.81
N GLY A 239 2.78 12.33 1.50
CA GLY A 239 2.88 12.53 2.96
C GLY A 239 3.62 13.81 3.29
N SER A 240 3.79 14.09 4.59
CA SER A 240 4.39 15.32 5.09
C SER A 240 5.92 15.25 5.28
N MET A 241 6.52 14.07 5.11
CA MET A 241 7.96 13.88 5.22
C MET A 241 8.69 14.38 3.96
N ASN A 242 9.76 15.16 4.15
CA ASN A 242 10.57 15.77 3.08
C ASN A 242 9.75 16.73 2.17
N MET A 243 8.82 17.48 2.75
CA MET A 243 7.91 18.41 2.06
C MET A 243 8.16 19.87 2.43
N GLU A 244 9.40 20.22 2.80
CA GLU A 244 9.83 21.57 3.15
C GLU A 244 9.49 22.58 2.04
N ALA A 245 9.79 22.25 0.77
CA ALA A 245 9.49 23.14 -0.37
C ALA A 245 7.99 23.28 -0.70
N ALA A 246 7.17 22.30 -0.29
CA ALA A 246 5.73 22.40 -0.35
C ALA A 246 5.17 23.31 0.77
N GLY A 247 5.98 23.65 1.77
CA GLY A 247 5.60 24.47 2.91
C GLY A 247 5.37 23.67 4.19
N LEU A 248 5.67 22.37 4.24
CA LEU A 248 5.50 21.52 5.43
C LEU A 248 6.85 21.24 6.12
N THR A 249 7.56 22.28 6.53
CA THR A 249 8.93 22.16 7.08
C THR A 249 9.03 21.25 8.30
N ASN A 250 8.05 21.31 9.20
CA ASN A 250 7.97 20.47 10.40
C ASN A 250 7.06 19.25 10.21
N GLY A 251 6.58 19.01 8.99
CA GLY A 251 5.46 18.13 8.72
C GLY A 251 4.13 18.82 9.03
N VAL A 252 3.21 18.09 9.67
CA VAL A 252 1.88 18.59 10.04
C VAL A 252 1.72 18.49 11.56
N PHE A 253 1.18 19.54 12.18
CA PHE A 253 0.77 19.54 13.57
C PHE A 253 -0.59 18.86 13.71
N TYR A 254 -0.62 17.73 14.41
CA TYR A 254 -1.83 17.00 14.75
C TYR A 254 -2.36 17.64 16.04
N ASP A 255 -3.33 18.53 15.89
CA ASP A 255 -3.94 19.28 16.99
C ASP A 255 -4.96 18.42 17.74
N GLU A 256 -4.72 18.17 19.02
CA GLU A 256 -5.63 17.39 19.88
C GLU A 256 -6.60 18.28 20.67
N GLY A 257 -6.54 19.61 20.46
CA GLY A 257 -7.32 20.59 21.20
C GLY A 257 -6.65 21.01 22.51
N ASP A 258 -7.15 22.09 23.13
CA ASP A 258 -6.69 22.59 24.44
C ASP A 258 -5.18 22.81 24.55
N GLY A 259 -4.53 23.20 23.44
CA GLY A 259 -3.08 23.42 23.37
C GLY A 259 -2.24 22.13 23.33
N LYS A 260 -2.87 20.95 23.18
CA LYS A 260 -2.20 19.65 23.01
C LYS A 260 -2.04 19.31 21.54
N GLY A 261 -1.05 18.49 21.24
CA GLY A 261 -0.77 18.00 19.89
C GLY A 261 0.72 17.84 19.62
N SER A 262 1.05 17.38 18.43
CA SER A 262 2.44 17.10 18.04
C SER A 262 2.68 17.31 16.55
N TRP A 263 3.89 17.80 16.21
CA TRP A 263 4.38 17.83 14.83
C TRP A 263 4.77 16.42 14.39
N ARG A 264 4.29 16.00 13.23
CA ARG A 264 4.51 14.65 12.69
C ARG A 264 4.89 14.69 11.22
N LYS A 265 5.92 13.91 10.87
CA LYS A 265 6.39 13.69 9.50
C LYS A 265 6.11 12.24 9.11
N TYR A 266 5.23 12.05 8.13
CA TYR A 266 4.88 10.73 7.60
C TYR A 266 5.16 10.64 6.12
N ARG A 267 5.55 9.44 5.65
CA ARG A 267 5.67 9.14 4.23
C ARG A 267 4.28 8.91 3.64
N GLY A 268 4.12 9.29 2.38
CA GLY A 268 2.88 9.09 1.65
C GLY A 268 2.62 7.63 1.31
N GLY A 269 1.41 7.33 0.84
CA GLY A 269 1.03 6.01 0.36
C GLY A 269 1.93 5.56 -0.78
N SER A 270 2.42 4.31 -0.72
CA SER A 270 3.21 3.71 -1.80
C SER A 270 3.03 2.19 -1.82
N ASN A 271 3.30 1.57 -2.97
CA ASN A 271 3.24 0.11 -3.11
C ASN A 271 4.26 -0.62 -2.22
N GLY A 272 5.27 0.05 -1.66
CA GLY A 272 6.16 -0.53 -0.66
C GLY A 272 5.47 -0.87 0.67
N GLN A 273 4.27 -0.32 0.88
CA GLN A 273 3.41 -0.60 2.03
C GLN A 273 2.42 -1.75 1.76
N SER A 274 2.41 -2.35 0.56
CA SER A 274 1.75 -3.63 0.33
C SER A 274 2.57 -4.72 1.03
N SER A 275 1.90 -5.50 1.89
CA SER A 275 2.53 -6.64 2.58
C SER A 275 2.86 -7.78 1.61
N LEU A 276 2.14 -7.86 0.48
CA LEU A 276 2.27 -8.92 -0.49
C LEU A 276 3.68 -9.04 -1.08
N LEU A 277 4.25 -7.93 -1.55
CA LEU A 277 5.58 -7.97 -2.17
C LEU A 277 6.65 -8.35 -1.15
N GLN A 278 6.54 -7.85 0.08
CA GLN A 278 7.47 -8.21 1.15
C GLN A 278 7.31 -9.65 1.62
N PHE A 279 6.11 -10.23 1.53
CA PHE A 279 5.89 -11.65 1.78
C PHE A 279 6.63 -12.52 0.75
N PHE A 280 6.52 -12.19 -0.54
CA PHE A 280 7.26 -12.91 -1.58
C PHE A 280 8.77 -12.82 -1.38
N ASP A 281 9.27 -11.64 -1.01
CA ASP A 281 10.68 -11.42 -0.69
C ASP A 281 11.13 -12.28 0.48
N ALA A 282 10.34 -12.32 1.56
CA ALA A 282 10.65 -13.09 2.76
C ALA A 282 10.69 -14.60 2.48
N VAL A 283 9.68 -15.15 1.80
CA VAL A 283 9.60 -16.58 1.47
C VAL A 283 10.75 -17.04 0.57
N LEU A 284 11.13 -16.23 -0.42
CA LEU A 284 12.26 -16.53 -1.32
C LEU A 284 13.62 -16.14 -0.71
N SER A 285 13.62 -15.52 0.47
CA SER A 285 14.81 -15.02 1.18
C SER A 285 15.62 -13.99 0.38
N VAL A 286 14.93 -13.04 -0.26
CA VAL A 286 15.56 -11.92 -0.98
C VAL A 286 16.26 -10.98 0.01
N ASN A 287 17.54 -10.67 -0.24
CA ASN A 287 18.33 -9.80 0.63
C ASN A 287 18.27 -8.34 0.17
N HIS A 288 17.56 -7.50 0.94
CA HIS A 288 17.37 -6.06 0.68
C HIS A 288 18.38 -5.12 1.38
N SER A 289 19.59 -5.59 1.67
CA SER A 289 20.62 -4.81 2.39
C SER A 289 21.04 -3.50 1.71
N ARG A 290 20.97 -3.38 0.37
CA ARG A 290 21.31 -2.18 -0.40
C ARG A 290 20.12 -1.23 -0.58
N SER A 291 18.94 -1.62 -0.11
CA SER A 291 17.70 -0.82 -0.17
C SER A 291 17.54 0.16 1.00
N GLY A 292 18.59 0.39 1.80
CA GLY A 292 18.66 1.49 2.78
C GLY A 292 17.64 1.42 3.91
N GLY A 293 17.18 0.22 4.28
CA GLY A 293 16.17 0.02 5.34
C GLY A 293 14.74 0.43 4.95
N PHE A 294 14.48 0.68 3.67
CA PHE A 294 13.16 1.10 3.20
C PHE A 294 12.05 0.08 3.51
N HIS A 295 12.29 -1.21 3.27
CA HIS A 295 11.27 -2.24 3.49
C HIS A 295 10.84 -2.34 4.96
N PRO A 296 11.77 -2.46 5.95
CA PRO A 296 11.42 -2.36 7.38
C PRO A 296 10.74 -1.05 7.77
N GLU A 297 11.11 0.07 7.14
CA GLU A 297 10.42 1.35 7.37
C GLU A 297 8.97 1.31 6.88
N MET A 298 8.72 0.78 5.67
CA MET A 298 7.37 0.65 5.11
C MET A 298 6.51 -0.36 5.84
N ARG A 299 7.08 -1.39 6.48
CA ARG A 299 6.33 -2.31 7.36
C ARG A 299 5.62 -1.57 8.49
N LYS A 300 6.15 -0.43 8.95
CA LYS A 300 5.49 0.41 9.97
C LYS A 300 4.21 1.09 9.47
N TYR A 301 3.95 1.06 8.17
CA TYR A 301 2.75 1.62 7.53
C TYR A 301 1.74 0.51 7.13
N MET A 302 2.07 -0.75 7.39
CA MET A 302 1.17 -1.89 7.20
C MET A 302 0.31 -2.08 8.46
N PRO A 303 -0.90 -2.65 8.35
CA PRO A 303 -1.68 -3.04 9.52
C PRO A 303 -0.85 -3.91 10.47
N GLY A 304 -1.01 -3.71 11.78
CA GLY A 304 -0.21 -4.40 12.81
C GLY A 304 -0.14 -5.92 12.64
N PRO A 305 -1.27 -6.61 12.43
CA PRO A 305 -1.30 -8.04 12.13
C PRO A 305 -0.47 -8.42 10.89
N HIS A 306 -0.55 -7.65 9.81
CA HIS A 306 0.22 -7.92 8.58
C HIS A 306 1.72 -7.74 8.78
N ARG A 307 2.14 -6.74 9.57
CA ARG A 307 3.54 -6.56 9.93
C ARG A 307 4.07 -7.75 10.73
N ARG A 308 3.33 -8.19 11.76
CA ARG A 308 3.71 -9.35 12.57
C ARG A 308 3.86 -10.61 11.71
N PHE A 309 2.94 -10.83 10.78
CA PHE A 309 3.04 -11.93 9.83
C PHE A 309 4.34 -11.90 9.04
N LEU A 310 4.73 -10.74 8.50
CA LEU A 310 5.98 -10.63 7.73
C LEU A 310 7.22 -10.87 8.60
N ASP A 311 7.25 -10.35 9.82
CA ASP A 311 8.36 -10.56 10.75
C ASP A 311 8.49 -12.05 11.11
N ASP A 312 7.36 -12.74 11.32
CA ASP A 312 7.34 -14.18 11.61
C ASP A 312 7.76 -15.01 10.38
N ILE A 313 7.29 -14.69 9.17
CA ILE A 313 7.72 -15.37 7.93
C ILE A 313 9.22 -15.22 7.70
N GLU A 314 9.77 -14.01 7.84
CA GLU A 314 11.19 -13.75 7.65
C GLU A 314 12.05 -14.54 8.65
N ALA A 315 11.56 -14.76 9.86
CA ALA A 315 12.25 -15.54 10.89
C ALA A 315 12.30 -17.04 10.59
N ILE A 316 11.35 -17.58 9.83
CA ILE A 316 11.22 -19.03 9.59
C ILE A 316 11.40 -19.44 8.12
N ALA A 317 11.64 -18.50 7.21
CA ALA A 317 11.83 -18.78 5.79
C ALA A 317 12.98 -19.79 5.56
N ASN A 318 12.64 -20.92 4.94
CA ASN A 318 13.53 -22.09 4.84
C ASN A 318 13.70 -22.64 3.42
N ILE A 319 12.89 -22.19 2.45
CA ILE A 319 12.86 -22.72 1.07
C ILE A 319 14.22 -22.57 0.40
N ARG A 320 14.80 -21.35 0.39
CA ARG A 320 16.07 -21.11 -0.31
C ARG A 320 17.21 -21.94 0.27
N SER A 321 17.35 -21.98 1.59
CA SER A 321 18.37 -22.82 2.26
C SER A 321 18.18 -24.30 1.96
N PHE A 322 16.94 -24.77 1.89
CA PHE A 322 16.62 -26.14 1.52
C PHE A 322 17.05 -26.43 0.07
N VAL A 323 16.71 -25.57 -0.89
CA VAL A 323 17.14 -25.71 -2.30
C VAL A 323 18.67 -25.77 -2.42
N VAL A 324 19.39 -24.92 -1.70
CA VAL A 324 20.87 -24.93 -1.68
C VAL A 324 21.41 -26.26 -1.14
N SER A 325 20.77 -26.84 -0.12
CA SER A 325 21.18 -28.14 0.44
C SER A 325 20.93 -29.34 -0.48
N GLN A 326 20.04 -29.19 -1.48
CA GLN A 326 19.65 -30.23 -2.42
C GLN A 326 20.42 -30.10 -3.74
N GLU A 327 21.76 -30.04 -3.67
CA GLU A 327 22.66 -29.74 -4.81
C GLU A 327 22.40 -30.62 -6.04
N SER A 328 22.04 -31.89 -5.85
CA SER A 328 21.78 -32.85 -6.93
C SER A 328 20.41 -32.67 -7.59
N ASN A 329 19.46 -31.95 -6.99
CA ASN A 329 18.10 -31.84 -7.49
C ASN A 329 17.93 -30.67 -8.47
N VAL A 330 18.26 -30.91 -9.74
CA VAL A 330 18.19 -29.92 -10.83
C VAL A 330 16.78 -29.33 -10.98
N ALA A 331 15.74 -30.16 -10.83
CA ALA A 331 14.35 -29.73 -10.98
C ALA A 331 13.95 -28.72 -9.90
N LEU A 332 14.30 -28.99 -8.63
CA LEU A 332 14.04 -28.09 -7.51
C LEU A 332 14.76 -26.74 -7.67
N THR A 333 16.05 -26.76 -8.02
CA THR A 333 16.79 -25.52 -8.29
C THR A 333 16.21 -24.76 -9.48
N GLY A 334 15.81 -25.47 -10.54
CA GLY A 334 15.16 -24.87 -11.71
C GLY A 334 13.86 -24.14 -11.34
N ALA A 335 12.97 -24.82 -10.61
CA ALA A 335 11.70 -24.24 -10.15
C ALA A 335 11.91 -23.01 -9.26
N PHE A 336 12.88 -23.05 -8.33
CA PHE A 336 13.21 -21.91 -7.47
C PHE A 336 13.75 -20.72 -8.27
N ASN A 337 14.70 -20.96 -9.18
CA ASN A 337 15.27 -19.89 -10.01
C ASN A 337 14.22 -19.29 -10.96
N ASP A 338 13.29 -20.10 -11.46
CA ASP A 338 12.16 -19.63 -12.25
C ASP A 338 11.20 -18.74 -11.44
N ALA A 339 10.92 -19.10 -10.18
CA ALA A 339 10.15 -18.28 -9.25
C ALA A 339 10.83 -16.92 -8.97
N VAL A 340 12.14 -16.94 -8.68
CA VAL A 340 12.94 -15.71 -8.50
C VAL A 340 12.90 -14.83 -9.76
N LYS A 341 13.06 -15.45 -10.94
CA LYS A 341 12.99 -14.76 -12.23
C LYS A 341 11.62 -14.13 -12.48
N ALA A 342 10.53 -14.81 -12.12
CA ALA A 342 9.18 -14.27 -12.25
C ALA A 342 8.96 -13.03 -11.38
N LEU A 343 9.47 -13.03 -10.13
CA LEU A 343 9.44 -11.87 -9.25
C LEU A 343 10.29 -10.71 -9.80
N GLY A 344 11.47 -11.01 -10.36
CA GLY A 344 12.30 -10.04 -11.07
C GLY A 344 11.59 -9.40 -12.27
N ALA A 345 10.92 -10.22 -13.09
CA ALA A 345 10.15 -9.75 -14.25
C ALA A 345 8.95 -8.87 -13.85
N PHE A 346 8.27 -9.18 -12.74
CA PHE A 346 7.25 -8.31 -12.18
C PHE A 346 7.81 -6.94 -11.78
N ARG A 347 9.00 -6.91 -11.16
CA ARG A 347 9.69 -5.66 -10.79
C ARG A 347 10.09 -4.85 -12.02
N ASP A 348 10.50 -5.49 -13.13
CA ASP A 348 10.73 -4.82 -14.41
C ASP A 348 9.46 -4.17 -14.97
N LYS A 349 8.31 -4.88 -14.92
CA LYS A 349 7.01 -4.29 -15.31
C LYS A 349 6.68 -3.06 -14.46
N HIS A 350 6.92 -3.12 -13.14
CA HIS A 350 6.72 -1.98 -12.26
C HIS A 350 7.65 -0.79 -12.58
N ILE A 351 8.93 -1.03 -12.89
CA ILE A 351 9.87 0.01 -13.35
C ILE A 351 9.37 0.67 -14.64
N ALA A 352 8.88 -0.12 -15.60
CA ALA A 352 8.31 0.39 -16.85
C ALA A 352 7.08 1.26 -16.59
N LEU A 353 6.17 0.82 -15.71
CA LEU A 353 5.01 1.58 -15.30
C LEU A 353 5.40 2.91 -14.64
N VAL A 354 6.32 2.88 -13.67
CA VAL A 354 6.83 4.07 -13.00
C VAL A 354 7.47 5.06 -13.99
N THR A 355 8.18 4.56 -14.99
CA THR A 355 8.74 5.41 -16.05
C THR A 355 7.62 6.15 -16.80
N ARG A 356 6.55 5.43 -17.16
CA ARG A 356 5.42 5.99 -17.91
C ARG A 356 4.53 6.93 -17.11
N TYR A 357 4.31 6.65 -15.83
CA TYR A 357 3.37 7.39 -14.98
C TYR A 357 4.03 8.49 -14.13
N ILE A 358 5.36 8.48 -14.02
CA ILE A 358 6.07 9.48 -13.20
C ILE A 358 7.17 10.17 -14.01
N VAL A 359 8.11 9.41 -14.58
CA VAL A 359 9.30 10.01 -15.20
C VAL A 359 8.93 10.80 -16.46
N ILE A 360 8.11 10.22 -17.35
CA ILE A 360 7.66 10.88 -18.58
C ILE A 360 6.78 12.10 -18.26
N PRO A 361 5.71 11.99 -17.44
CA PRO A 361 4.89 13.14 -17.08
C PRO A 361 5.63 14.28 -16.39
N SER A 362 6.62 13.99 -15.53
CA SER A 362 7.41 15.03 -14.84
C SER A 362 8.20 15.95 -15.77
N ARG A 363 8.39 15.56 -17.04
CA ARG A 363 9.12 16.29 -18.07
C ARG A 363 8.19 16.94 -19.10
N MET A 364 6.89 16.69 -18.99
CA MET A 364 5.87 17.28 -19.87
C MET A 364 5.36 18.61 -19.28
N PRO A 365 4.80 19.50 -20.11
CA PRO A 365 4.17 20.72 -19.63
C PRO A 365 3.02 20.41 -18.69
N ASN A 366 2.85 21.23 -17.66
CA ASN A 366 1.70 21.12 -16.77
C ASN A 366 0.41 21.36 -17.57
N PRO A 367 -0.62 20.51 -17.42
CA PRO A 367 -1.93 20.78 -17.99
C PRO A 367 -2.52 22.06 -17.37
N GLU A 368 -3.22 22.85 -18.17
CA GLU A 368 -3.94 24.03 -17.67
C GLU A 368 -5.01 23.59 -16.65
N ARG A 369 -5.06 24.27 -15.51
CA ARG A 369 -6.02 23.99 -14.43
C ARG A 369 -6.87 25.21 -14.16
N GLY A 370 -8.19 25.01 -14.05
CA GLY A 370 -9.12 26.06 -13.65
C GLY A 370 -9.01 26.47 -12.17
N VAL A 371 -8.39 25.65 -11.32
CA VAL A 371 -8.22 25.93 -9.88
C VAL A 371 -6.75 26.17 -9.58
N ILE A 372 -6.42 27.34 -9.04
CA ILE A 372 -5.06 27.70 -8.60
C ILE A 372 -4.77 26.96 -7.29
N ARG A 373 -3.95 25.90 -7.38
CA ARG A 373 -3.36 25.22 -6.23
C ARG A 373 -1.87 25.15 -6.40
N LYS A 374 -1.13 25.12 -5.28
CA LYS A 374 0.29 24.80 -5.33
C LYS A 374 0.49 23.43 -5.97
N ASP A 375 1.32 23.39 -7.01
CA ASP A 375 1.65 22.15 -7.70
C ASP A 375 2.61 21.30 -6.86
N ILE A 376 2.03 20.47 -5.99
CA ILE A 376 2.77 19.57 -5.08
C ILE A 376 3.54 18.52 -5.88
N ALA A 377 2.99 18.02 -6.99
CA ALA A 377 3.65 17.04 -7.85
C ALA A 377 4.98 17.61 -8.37
N SER A 378 4.96 18.85 -8.83
CA SER A 378 6.17 19.55 -9.31
C SER A 378 7.02 20.14 -8.20
N ALA A 379 6.50 20.39 -6.99
CA ALA A 379 7.31 20.86 -5.85
C ALA A 379 8.39 19.82 -5.48
N SER A 380 8.02 18.53 -5.50
CA SER A 380 8.98 17.43 -5.30
C SER A 380 10.04 17.34 -6.40
N THR A 381 9.68 17.68 -7.64
CA THR A 381 10.57 17.70 -8.81
C THR A 381 11.47 18.94 -8.85
N LYS A 382 10.97 20.10 -8.43
CA LYS A 382 11.75 21.36 -8.31
C LYS A 382 12.87 21.24 -7.30
N MET A 383 12.64 20.58 -6.15
CA MET A 383 13.71 20.30 -5.18
C MET A 383 14.84 19.44 -5.77
N ALA A 384 14.50 18.44 -6.59
CA ALA A 384 15.51 17.60 -7.25
C ALA A 384 16.35 18.43 -8.23
N LEU A 385 15.70 19.27 -9.04
CA LEU A 385 16.35 20.19 -9.98
C LEU A 385 17.23 21.24 -9.27
N GLU A 386 16.76 21.83 -8.18
CA GLU A 386 17.48 22.85 -7.39
C GLU A 386 18.68 22.25 -6.63
N ALA A 387 18.60 20.99 -6.20
CA ALA A 387 19.70 20.27 -5.55
C ALA A 387 20.72 19.68 -6.56
N GLN A 388 20.61 19.98 -7.87
CA GLN A 388 21.39 19.38 -8.97
C GLN A 388 21.34 17.85 -9.06
N THR A 389 20.48 17.19 -8.28
CA THR A 389 20.21 15.76 -8.38
C THR A 389 19.03 15.59 -9.33
N GLN A 390 19.25 15.16 -10.58
CA GLN A 390 18.18 14.90 -11.57
C GLN A 390 17.19 13.76 -11.16
N GLU A 391 17.11 13.43 -9.87
CA GLU A 391 16.49 12.23 -9.33
C GLU A 391 15.10 12.50 -8.76
N LEU A 392 14.07 12.00 -9.44
CA LEU A 392 12.68 12.04 -8.98
C LEU A 392 12.49 11.18 -7.72
N ARG A 393 11.58 11.61 -6.83
CA ARG A 393 11.20 10.88 -5.62
C ARG A 393 9.82 10.27 -5.72
N GLY A 394 9.66 9.05 -5.21
CA GLY A 394 8.34 8.45 -4.98
C GLY A 394 7.60 9.14 -3.83
N THR A 395 6.30 8.88 -3.70
CA THR A 395 5.48 9.32 -2.55
C THR A 395 5.94 8.72 -1.22
N GLY A 396 6.53 7.52 -1.27
CA GLY A 396 7.27 6.90 -0.18
C GLY A 396 8.63 7.56 0.11
N GLY A 397 9.07 8.53 -0.68
CA GLY A 397 10.24 9.37 -0.42
C GLY A 397 11.61 8.81 -0.88
N THR A 398 11.67 7.66 -1.54
CA THR A 398 12.91 7.09 -2.11
C THR A 398 13.29 7.74 -3.44
N LYS A 399 14.58 7.67 -3.80
CA LYS A 399 15.06 7.97 -5.16
C LYS A 399 14.51 6.89 -6.10
N LEU A 400 13.56 7.27 -6.94
CA LEU A 400 12.59 6.34 -7.53
C LEU A 400 13.24 5.24 -8.38
N ILE A 401 13.91 5.58 -9.47
CA ILE A 401 14.51 4.59 -10.38
C ILE A 401 15.70 3.85 -9.77
N PRO A 402 16.66 4.51 -9.09
CA PRO A 402 17.76 3.81 -8.44
C PRO A 402 17.28 2.76 -7.43
N PHE A 403 16.32 3.12 -6.56
CA PHE A 403 15.76 2.20 -5.57
C PHE A 403 15.11 0.97 -6.23
N LEU A 404 14.26 1.19 -7.23
CA LEU A 404 13.54 0.09 -7.89
C LEU A 404 14.50 -0.85 -8.64
N ARG A 405 15.55 -0.31 -9.28
CA ARG A 405 16.59 -1.13 -9.92
C ARG A 405 17.37 -1.93 -8.90
N THR A 406 17.82 -1.32 -7.80
CA THR A 406 18.51 -2.04 -6.72
C THR A 406 17.67 -3.17 -6.19
N SER A 407 16.38 -2.91 -5.89
CA SER A 407 15.46 -3.93 -5.40
C SER A 407 15.34 -5.10 -6.40
N ARG A 408 15.14 -4.83 -7.69
CA ARG A 408 15.12 -5.87 -8.75
C ARG A 408 16.44 -6.66 -8.84
N ASP A 409 17.57 -5.97 -8.77
CA ASP A 409 18.89 -6.61 -8.88
C ASP A 409 19.12 -7.53 -7.66
N GLU A 410 18.75 -7.11 -6.46
CA GLU A 410 18.75 -7.94 -5.24
C GLU A 410 17.86 -9.19 -5.37
N THR A 411 16.70 -9.09 -6.05
CA THR A 411 15.90 -10.29 -6.38
C THR A 411 16.66 -11.22 -7.31
N SER A 412 17.22 -10.71 -8.40
CA SER A 412 17.94 -11.54 -9.37
C SER A 412 19.12 -12.28 -8.73
N GLU A 413 19.83 -11.61 -7.82
CA GLU A 413 20.96 -12.16 -7.04
C GLU A 413 20.52 -13.26 -6.04
N THR A 414 19.22 -13.45 -5.82
CA THR A 414 18.69 -14.50 -4.92
C THR A 414 18.76 -15.90 -5.55
N ALA A 415 18.87 -15.97 -6.88
CA ALA A 415 18.99 -17.22 -7.61
C ALA A 415 20.12 -18.11 -7.06
N VAL A 416 19.91 -19.41 -7.10
CA VAL A 416 20.91 -20.41 -6.70
C VAL A 416 21.77 -20.73 -7.92
N GLU A 417 23.01 -20.28 -7.89
CA GLU A 417 24.05 -20.64 -8.87
C GLU A 417 24.52 -22.07 -8.64
N ARG A 418 24.95 -22.73 -9.72
CA ARG A 418 25.55 -24.06 -9.71
C ARG A 418 26.90 -24.02 -10.40
#